data_AF-Q9P868-F1
#
_entry.id   AF-Q9P868-F1
#
_cell.length_a   1.000
_cell.length_b   1.000
_cell.length_c   1.000
_cell.angle_alpha   90.00
_cell.angle_beta   90.00
_cell.angle_gamma   90.00
#
_symmetry.space_group_name_H-M   'P 1'
#
loop_
_entity.id
_entity.type
_entity.pdbx_description
1 polymer ?
#
loop_
_entity_poly.entity_id
_entity_poly.type
_entity_poly.pdbx_seq_one_letter_code
_entity_poly.pdbx_strand_id
1 'polypeptide(L)'
;MRLALTSCIALAASIAKVSAACWAQSQGYNCCNNPSSTKVEYTDASGQWGVQNGQWCGIDYSYGQNQGNESCTGNGSYPCCNTCQATYTDGDGDWAFENGNWCGIKNSCKQQPQNNNQCTGNGAYRCCNTCQATYTDNEGKWAFENGDWCGIKYSCPSQQVTTTTTRRTTTTTQQQQPTGSGGNSNVPLNPPDFSGQTGKTTRYWDCCLASCSWQENCKNDGAQGVVRSCNVDGITPFTDLSNLWRVKSGCNGGSVYMCNDQQPWAINDNVAYGFVASHEKCCTCQRLKFTSGPIAGKQMIVQTTNTGGDLSSNHFDIQMPGGGFGIFDGCTSQFGGSYQWGERYGGISSASQCANLPPQLKAGCEWRFNWFKNADNPAVVFERVQCPKELTEITGCVPGDDASAKKLPW
;
A
#
# COMPACT_ATOMS: atom_id res chain seq x y z
N MET A 1 -47.92 40.46 62.59
CA MET A 1 -46.87 39.97 63.49
C MET A 1 -46.27 38.70 62.87
N ARG A 2 -44.99 38.78 62.45
CA ARG A 2 -44.04 37.69 62.09
C ARG A 2 -44.42 36.78 60.90
N LEU A 3 -43.84 36.97 59.71
CA LEU A 3 -42.58 36.36 59.21
C LEU A 3 -42.53 34.82 59.27
N ALA A 4 -42.61 34.17 58.10
CA ALA A 4 -41.65 33.14 57.66
C ALA A 4 -41.85 32.82 56.17
N LEU A 5 -40.83 33.15 55.36
CA LEU A 5 -40.58 32.57 54.04
C LEU A 5 -39.95 31.19 54.21
N THR A 6 -40.40 30.19 53.44
CA THR A 6 -39.60 29.00 53.07
C THR A 6 -40.25 28.31 51.87
N SER A 7 -39.88 28.70 50.65
CA SER A 7 -38.83 28.10 49.80
C SER A 7 -39.33 26.91 48.98
N CYS A 8 -39.49 27.17 47.68
CA CYS A 8 -39.67 26.17 46.62
C CYS A 8 -38.38 25.33 46.49
N ILE A 9 -38.48 24.01 46.56
CA ILE A 9 -37.43 23.11 46.05
C ILE A 9 -38.02 22.38 44.86
N ALA A 10 -37.89 23.00 43.69
CA ALA A 10 -37.94 22.28 42.43
C ALA A 10 -36.66 21.44 42.36
N LEU A 11 -36.79 20.10 42.43
CA LEU A 11 -35.71 19.19 42.06
C LEU A 11 -35.49 19.31 40.55
N ALA A 12 -34.73 20.32 40.15
CA ALA A 12 -34.03 20.31 38.89
C ALA A 12 -32.93 19.26 39.00
N ALA A 13 -33.18 18.06 38.46
CA ALA A 13 -32.11 17.14 38.13
C ALA A 13 -31.25 17.82 37.07
N SER A 14 -30.21 18.52 37.51
CA SER A 14 -29.14 18.99 36.67
C SER A 14 -28.47 17.76 36.06
N ILE A 15 -28.81 17.45 34.81
CA ILE A 15 -28.00 16.58 33.97
C ILE A 15 -26.72 17.37 33.73
N ALA A 16 -25.77 17.25 34.66
CA ALA A 16 -24.39 17.60 34.37
C ALA A 16 -24.01 16.72 33.18
N LYS A 17 -23.80 17.33 32.01
CA LYS A 17 -23.06 16.69 30.94
C LYS A 17 -21.69 16.38 31.52
N VAL A 18 -21.52 15.16 32.02
CA VAL A 18 -20.20 14.61 32.31
C VAL A 18 -19.52 14.56 30.95
N SER A 19 -18.60 15.50 30.73
CA SER A 19 -17.65 15.43 29.63
C SER A 19 -16.87 14.14 29.82
N ALA A 20 -17.22 13.09 29.07
CA ALA A 20 -16.46 11.86 29.05
C ALA A 20 -15.04 12.18 28.58
N ALA A 21 -14.05 11.90 29.41
CA ALA A 21 -12.63 12.13 29.15
C ALA A 21 -12.04 11.10 28.17
N CYS A 22 -12.74 9.97 27.96
CA CYS A 22 -12.49 9.02 26.89
C CYS A 22 -13.78 8.30 26.48
N TRP A 23 -13.75 7.62 25.33
CA TRP A 23 -14.91 6.89 24.82
C TRP A 23 -15.47 5.82 25.77
N ALA A 24 -14.64 5.15 26.57
CA ALA A 24 -15.08 4.04 27.45
C ALA A 24 -15.92 4.48 28.66
N GLN A 25 -15.81 5.75 29.08
CA GLN A 25 -16.65 6.28 30.17
C GLN A 25 -18.12 6.34 29.78
N SER A 26 -18.43 6.50 28.49
CA SER A 26 -19.82 6.45 27.98
C SER A 26 -20.46 5.07 28.17
N GLN A 27 -19.65 4.04 28.38
CA GLN A 27 -20.06 2.65 28.57
C GLN A 27 -19.91 2.18 30.02
N GLY A 28 -19.59 3.10 30.94
CA GLY A 28 -19.44 2.80 32.37
C GLY A 28 -18.07 2.24 32.78
N TYR A 29 -17.07 2.30 31.90
CA TYR A 29 -15.71 1.84 32.17
C TYR A 29 -14.73 3.00 32.35
N ASN A 30 -13.66 2.77 33.12
CA ASN A 30 -12.61 3.75 33.29
C ASN A 30 -11.74 3.88 32.02
N CYS A 31 -11.09 5.01 31.85
CA CYS A 31 -10.04 5.15 30.84
C CYS A 31 -8.73 4.56 31.37
N CYS A 32 -7.91 3.98 30.51
CA CYS A 32 -6.60 3.48 30.93
C CYS A 32 -5.66 4.65 31.24
N ASN A 33 -5.02 4.67 32.41
CA ASN A 33 -4.23 5.82 32.88
C ASN A 33 -2.97 6.14 32.03
N ASN A 34 -2.47 5.16 31.27
CA ASN A 34 -1.31 5.30 30.39
C ASN A 34 -1.58 4.53 29.08
N PRO A 35 -2.42 5.05 28.19
CA PRO A 35 -2.88 4.31 27.01
C PRO A 35 -1.69 3.88 26.12
N SER A 36 -0.66 4.72 25.99
CA SER A 36 0.55 4.44 25.21
C SER A 36 1.40 3.25 25.69
N SER A 37 1.28 2.86 26.97
CA SER A 37 1.99 1.72 27.55
C SER A 37 1.05 0.60 28.02
N THR A 38 -0.25 0.74 27.76
CA THR A 38 -1.25 -0.26 28.16
C THR A 38 -1.33 -1.32 27.08
N LYS A 39 -1.12 -2.58 27.47
CA LYS A 39 -1.29 -3.72 26.58
C LYS A 39 -2.76 -3.85 26.17
N VAL A 40 -3.00 -3.98 24.87
CA VAL A 40 -4.33 -4.28 24.32
C VAL A 40 -4.65 -5.74 24.65
N GLU A 41 -5.69 -5.95 25.45
CA GLU A 41 -6.17 -7.29 25.83
C GLU A 41 -7.36 -7.73 24.98
N TYR A 42 -8.14 -6.78 24.45
CA TYR A 42 -9.32 -7.05 23.64
C TYR A 42 -9.68 -5.84 22.77
N THR A 43 -10.29 -6.06 21.60
CA THR A 43 -10.73 -4.97 20.70
C THR A 43 -12.12 -5.30 20.18
N ASP A 44 -13.04 -4.33 20.27
CA ASP A 44 -14.40 -4.45 19.75
C ASP A 44 -14.81 -3.19 18.96
N ALA A 45 -16.10 -3.05 18.63
CA ALA A 45 -16.64 -1.92 17.90
C ALA A 45 -16.54 -0.57 18.66
N SER A 46 -16.30 -0.61 19.97
CA SER A 46 -16.17 0.57 20.81
C SER A 46 -14.75 1.10 20.86
N GLY A 47 -13.74 0.23 20.72
CA GLY A 47 -12.34 0.59 20.69
C GLY A 47 -11.43 -0.49 21.26
N GLN A 48 -10.19 -0.11 21.60
CA GLN A 48 -9.20 -1.00 22.20
C GLN A 48 -9.34 -1.03 23.72
N TRP A 49 -9.31 -2.21 24.32
CA TRP A 49 -9.49 -2.41 25.75
C TRP A 49 -8.22 -2.94 26.40
N GLY A 50 -7.90 -2.39 27.57
CA GLY A 50 -6.83 -2.86 28.44
C GLY A 50 -7.37 -3.32 29.79
N VAL A 51 -6.50 -3.93 30.60
CA VAL A 51 -6.81 -4.32 31.98
C VAL A 51 -5.82 -3.66 32.93
N GLN A 52 -6.30 -2.85 33.85
CA GLN A 52 -5.49 -2.20 34.89
C GLN A 52 -6.09 -2.51 36.27
N ASN A 53 -5.26 -2.95 37.21
CA ASN A 53 -5.68 -3.37 38.56
C ASN A 53 -6.85 -4.40 38.56
N GLY A 54 -6.87 -5.29 37.57
CA GLY A 54 -7.92 -6.31 37.42
C GLY A 54 -9.27 -5.78 36.91
N GLN A 55 -9.33 -4.52 36.45
CA GLN A 55 -10.53 -3.91 35.89
C GLN A 55 -10.32 -3.53 34.41
N TRP A 56 -11.37 -3.68 33.61
CA TRP A 56 -11.38 -3.25 32.21
C TRP A 56 -11.33 -1.73 32.10
N CYS A 57 -10.49 -1.25 31.20
CA CYS A 57 -10.39 0.16 30.85
C CYS A 57 -10.31 0.37 29.33
N GLY A 58 -10.84 1.48 28.83
CA GLY A 58 -10.70 1.87 27.43
C GLY A 58 -9.36 2.53 27.16
N ILE A 59 -8.68 2.05 26.12
CA ILE A 59 -7.46 2.64 25.59
C ILE A 59 -7.89 3.75 24.61
N ASP A 60 -7.72 4.97 25.07
CA ASP A 60 -7.97 6.19 24.30
C ASP A 60 -6.68 7.01 24.37
N TYR A 61 -5.95 7.13 23.27
CA TYR A 61 -4.63 7.80 23.29
C TYR A 61 -4.75 9.32 23.45
N SER A 62 -5.96 9.87 23.40
CA SER A 62 -6.24 11.26 23.79
C SER A 62 -6.36 11.44 25.32
N TYR A 63 -6.61 10.36 26.07
CA TYR A 63 -6.78 10.41 27.52
C TYR A 63 -5.42 10.56 28.23
N GLY A 64 -5.29 11.62 29.02
CA GLY A 64 -4.06 11.96 29.76
C GLY A 64 -3.11 12.92 29.04
N GLN A 65 -3.45 13.39 27.83
CA GLN A 65 -2.66 14.38 27.10
C GLN A 65 -2.92 15.79 27.65
N ASN A 66 -1.91 16.41 28.29
CA ASN A 66 -1.92 17.84 28.56
C ASN A 66 -1.78 18.59 27.22
N GLN A 67 -2.72 19.50 26.95
CA GLN A 67 -2.78 20.34 25.75
C GLN A 67 -1.56 21.27 25.68
N GLY A 68 -0.49 20.80 25.05
CA GLY A 68 0.71 21.56 24.77
C GLY A 68 1.85 20.66 24.31
N ASN A 69 2.04 20.57 23.00
CA ASN A 69 3.23 20.04 22.32
C ASN A 69 3.34 18.51 22.04
N GLU A 70 2.33 17.71 22.38
CA GLU A 70 2.31 16.25 22.12
C GLU A 70 1.18 15.74 21.22
N SER A 71 0.37 16.64 20.64
CA SER A 71 -0.60 16.23 19.61
C SER A 71 0.15 15.74 18.36
N CYS A 72 -0.21 14.55 17.88
CA CYS A 72 0.35 13.91 16.70
C CYS A 72 -0.75 13.53 15.70
N THR A 73 -0.34 13.19 14.49
CA THR A 73 -1.19 12.59 13.45
C THR A 73 -2.10 11.49 14.03
N GLY A 74 -3.36 11.43 13.58
CA GLY A 74 -4.32 10.43 14.04
C GLY A 74 -5.15 10.84 15.26
N ASN A 75 -4.95 12.06 15.78
CA ASN A 75 -5.81 12.75 16.76
C ASN A 75 -6.25 11.86 17.95
N GLY A 76 -5.34 11.08 18.51
CA GLY A 76 -5.59 10.21 19.67
C GLY A 76 -6.11 8.81 19.36
N SER A 77 -6.18 8.41 18.08
CA SER A 77 -6.49 7.02 17.68
C SER A 77 -5.26 6.10 17.73
N TYR A 78 -4.06 6.68 17.74
CA TYR A 78 -2.78 5.98 17.77
C TYR A 78 -1.79 6.70 18.69
N PRO A 79 -0.83 5.97 19.29
CA PRO A 79 0.23 6.59 20.09
C PRO A 79 1.10 7.51 19.21
N CYS A 80 1.74 8.52 19.80
CA CYS A 80 2.66 9.37 19.04
C CYS A 80 4.04 8.73 18.90
N CYS A 81 4.67 8.90 17.74
CA CYS A 81 6.02 8.43 17.49
C CYS A 81 7.05 9.21 18.28
N ASN A 82 8.14 8.55 18.66
CA ASN A 82 9.31 9.22 19.20
C ASN A 82 10.18 9.82 18.08
N THR A 83 10.13 9.23 16.88
CA THR A 83 10.74 9.79 15.68
C THR A 83 9.92 10.95 15.09
N CYS A 84 10.63 11.85 14.43
CA CYS A 84 10.05 12.86 13.55
C CYS A 84 10.11 12.46 12.06
N GLN A 85 10.67 11.29 11.76
CA GLN A 85 10.77 10.77 10.41
C GLN A 85 9.52 9.96 10.06
N ALA A 86 8.65 10.54 9.23
CA ALA A 86 7.53 9.83 8.66
C ALA A 86 8.04 8.72 7.73
N THR A 87 7.55 7.50 7.90
CA THR A 87 7.77 6.39 6.96
C THR A 87 6.54 6.16 6.07
N TYR A 88 5.43 6.81 6.39
CA TYR A 88 4.17 6.70 5.69
C TYR A 88 3.36 7.99 5.89
N THR A 89 2.68 8.48 4.85
CA THR A 89 1.85 9.69 4.93
C THR A 89 0.55 9.43 4.19
N ASP A 90 -0.57 9.81 4.80
CA ASP A 90 -1.90 9.70 4.23
C ASP A 90 -2.73 10.99 4.46
N GLY A 91 -4.05 10.91 4.26
CA GLY A 91 -4.96 12.04 4.45
C GLY A 91 -5.15 12.49 5.90
N ASP A 92 -4.82 11.62 6.86
CA ASP A 92 -4.92 11.89 8.30
C ASP A 92 -3.61 12.45 8.87
N GLY A 93 -2.49 12.22 8.18
CA GLY A 93 -1.22 12.93 8.36
C GLY A 93 0.02 12.05 8.18
N ASP A 94 1.08 12.36 8.91
CA ASP A 94 2.37 11.66 8.85
C ASP A 94 2.49 10.59 9.95
N TRP A 95 2.99 9.40 9.59
CA TRP A 95 3.00 8.21 10.43
C TRP A 95 4.37 7.52 10.42
N ALA A 96 4.66 6.76 11.48
CA ALA A 96 5.76 5.80 11.48
C ALA A 96 5.38 4.49 12.21
N PHE A 97 6.26 3.50 12.10
CA PHE A 97 6.12 2.21 12.75
C PHE A 97 7.25 2.01 13.77
N GLU A 98 6.91 2.03 15.06
CA GLU A 98 7.86 1.92 16.17
C GLU A 98 7.43 0.82 17.16
N ASN A 99 8.39 0.04 17.65
CA ASN A 99 8.16 -1.00 18.66
C ASN A 99 7.01 -1.98 18.32
N GLY A 100 6.83 -2.29 17.03
CA GLY A 100 5.79 -3.21 16.56
C GLY A 100 4.40 -2.61 16.42
N ASN A 101 4.22 -1.29 16.58
CA ASN A 101 2.94 -0.61 16.44
C ASN A 101 3.04 0.65 15.56
N TRP A 102 1.93 1.01 14.93
CA TRP A 102 1.78 2.29 14.24
C TRP A 102 1.69 3.44 15.23
N CYS A 103 2.33 4.55 14.90
CA CYS A 103 2.31 5.76 15.67
C CYS A 103 2.17 7.00 14.76
N GLY A 104 1.56 8.06 15.29
CA GLY A 104 1.43 9.34 14.60
C GLY A 104 2.65 10.24 14.82
N ILE A 105 3.14 10.91 13.79
CA ILE A 105 4.24 11.87 13.92
C ILE A 105 3.75 13.11 14.69
N LYS A 106 4.56 13.55 15.66
CA LYS A 106 4.22 14.70 16.52
C LYS A 106 4.14 15.97 15.69
N ASN A 107 3.15 16.81 15.97
CA ASN A 107 3.03 18.13 15.35
C ASN A 107 4.22 19.05 15.69
N SER A 108 4.90 18.81 16.81
CA SER A 108 6.16 19.48 17.17
C SER A 108 7.31 19.17 16.21
N CYS A 109 7.26 18.06 15.47
CA CYS A 109 8.19 17.78 14.36
C CYS A 109 8.00 18.73 13.18
N LYS A 110 6.79 19.32 13.02
CA LYS A 110 6.47 20.34 12.01
C LYS A 110 6.80 21.76 12.48
N GLN A 111 7.10 21.93 13.77
CA GLN A 111 7.49 23.20 14.39
C GLN A 111 8.96 23.13 14.82
N GLN A 112 9.86 23.12 13.84
CA GLN A 112 11.23 23.59 14.05
C GLN A 112 11.41 24.90 13.26
N PRO A 113 12.12 25.89 13.83
CA PRO A 113 12.12 27.25 13.32
C PRO A 113 12.70 27.34 11.90
N GLN A 114 11.94 28.02 11.03
CA GLN A 114 12.24 28.29 9.63
C GLN A 114 13.63 28.93 9.50
N ASN A 115 14.61 28.13 9.09
CA ASN A 115 15.93 28.63 8.76
C ASN A 115 15.92 29.08 7.29
N ASN A 116 16.49 30.25 7.02
CA ASN A 116 16.55 30.97 5.73
C ASN A 116 17.26 30.22 4.57
N ASN A 117 17.52 28.92 4.78
CA ASN A 117 18.13 27.97 3.86
C ASN A 117 17.20 26.81 3.49
N GLN A 118 15.91 26.84 3.87
CA GLN A 118 14.94 25.83 3.45
C GLN A 118 14.38 26.12 2.04
N CYS A 119 14.06 25.04 1.34
CA CYS A 119 13.63 25.02 -0.05
C CYS A 119 12.57 23.93 -0.26
N THR A 120 11.98 23.92 -1.45
CA THR A 120 11.08 22.85 -1.91
C THR A 120 11.64 21.46 -1.61
N GLY A 121 10.81 20.52 -1.15
CA GLY A 121 11.22 19.17 -0.77
C GLY A 121 11.73 19.01 0.66
N ASN A 122 11.78 20.10 1.44
CA ASN A 122 11.94 20.12 2.91
C ASN A 122 12.95 19.11 3.51
N GLY A 123 14.14 19.01 2.91
CA GLY A 123 15.24 18.17 3.38
C GLY A 123 15.40 16.82 2.70
N ALA A 124 14.41 16.36 1.92
CA ALA A 124 14.57 15.20 1.03
C ALA A 124 15.51 15.49 -0.16
N TYR A 125 15.61 16.77 -0.55
CA TYR A 125 16.50 17.27 -1.59
C TYR A 125 17.30 18.47 -1.08
N ARG A 126 18.53 18.61 -1.57
CA ARG A 126 19.36 19.79 -1.26
C ARG A 126 18.73 21.04 -1.85
N CYS A 127 19.03 22.20 -1.30
CA CYS A 127 18.57 23.46 -1.89
C CYS A 127 19.43 23.90 -3.06
N CYS A 128 18.80 24.48 -4.08
CA CYS A 128 19.48 25.04 -5.22
C CYS A 128 20.23 26.30 -4.83
N ASN A 129 21.36 26.54 -5.48
CA ASN A 129 22.07 27.81 -5.39
C ASN A 129 21.42 28.87 -6.28
N THR A 130 20.74 28.46 -7.36
CA THR A 130 19.92 29.30 -8.22
C THR A 130 18.53 29.56 -7.65
N CYS A 131 17.98 30.70 -8.04
CA CYS A 131 16.58 31.05 -7.83
C CYS A 131 15.71 30.83 -9.08
N GLN A 132 16.29 30.30 -10.15
CA GLN A 132 15.59 30.03 -11.40
C GLN A 132 15.06 28.60 -11.40
N ALA A 133 13.75 28.46 -11.22
CA ALA A 133 13.07 27.17 -11.32
C ALA A 133 13.07 26.67 -12.78
N THR A 134 13.50 25.43 -13.00
CA THR A 134 13.39 24.75 -14.30
C THR A 134 12.20 23.79 -14.36
N TYR A 135 11.62 23.46 -13.20
CA TYR A 135 10.45 22.59 -13.06
C TYR A 135 9.58 23.03 -11.87
N THR A 136 8.27 22.80 -11.93
CA THR A 136 7.32 23.17 -10.86
C THR A 136 6.19 22.17 -10.81
N ASP A 137 5.90 21.65 -9.63
CA ASP A 137 4.81 20.72 -9.36
C ASP A 137 3.97 21.18 -8.15
N ASN A 138 3.18 20.27 -7.58
CA ASN A 138 2.35 20.50 -6.39
C ASN A 138 3.15 20.61 -5.09
N GLU A 139 4.42 20.17 -5.06
CA GLU A 139 5.30 20.28 -3.90
C GLU A 139 6.10 21.58 -3.91
N GLY A 140 6.38 22.15 -5.09
CA GLY A 140 6.87 23.51 -5.26
C GLY A 140 7.78 23.70 -6.48
N LYS A 141 8.77 24.59 -6.36
CA LYS A 141 9.68 24.95 -7.45
C LYS A 141 11.00 24.21 -7.34
N TRP A 142 11.50 23.68 -8.46
CA TRP A 142 12.68 22.82 -8.52
C TRP A 142 13.67 23.29 -9.59
N ALA A 143 14.95 22.99 -9.40
CA ALA A 143 15.95 23.07 -10.46
C ALA A 143 16.93 21.89 -10.41
N PHE A 144 17.76 21.77 -11.44
CA PHE A 144 18.75 20.71 -11.57
C PHE A 144 20.16 21.33 -11.61
N GLU A 145 20.98 21.04 -10.61
CA GLU A 145 22.32 21.60 -10.46
C GLU A 145 23.29 20.48 -10.06
N ASN A 146 24.54 20.54 -10.51
CA ASN A 146 25.61 19.60 -10.13
C ASN A 146 25.23 18.11 -10.24
N GLY A 147 24.31 17.75 -11.16
CA GLY A 147 23.88 16.37 -11.36
C GLY A 147 22.73 15.89 -10.49
N ASP A 148 22.16 16.73 -9.61
CA ASP A 148 21.05 16.38 -8.72
C ASP A 148 19.90 17.38 -8.77
N TRP A 149 18.68 16.88 -8.52
CA TRP A 149 17.52 17.71 -8.27
C TRP A 149 17.67 18.46 -6.94
N CYS A 150 17.33 19.73 -6.97
CA CYS A 150 17.36 20.58 -5.80
C CYS A 150 16.08 21.41 -5.70
N GLY A 151 15.67 21.70 -4.48
CA GLY A 151 14.54 22.59 -4.22
C GLY A 151 14.95 24.06 -4.37
N ILE A 152 14.11 24.88 -5.01
CA ILE A 152 14.32 26.32 -5.00
C ILE A 152 14.07 26.86 -3.60
N LYS A 153 15.03 27.65 -3.10
CA LYS A 153 14.95 28.26 -1.76
C LYS A 153 13.71 29.14 -1.67
N TYR A 154 13.00 29.06 -0.56
CA TYR A 154 11.82 29.91 -0.34
C TYR A 154 12.19 31.40 -0.25
N SER A 155 13.46 31.71 0.04
CA SER A 155 14.02 33.07 0.02
C SER A 155 14.26 33.65 -1.39
N CYS A 156 14.04 32.87 -2.44
CA CYS A 156 14.20 33.33 -3.82
C CYS A 156 13.08 34.29 -4.24
N PRO A 157 13.40 35.47 -4.82
CA PRO A 157 12.40 36.45 -5.21
C PRO A 157 11.49 35.86 -6.30
N SER A 158 10.17 35.96 -6.09
CA SER A 158 9.18 35.60 -7.10
C SER A 158 9.31 36.51 -8.31
N GLN A 159 10.06 36.11 -9.33
CA GLN A 159 9.98 36.79 -10.61
C GLN A 159 8.65 36.43 -11.27
N GLN A 160 7.81 37.44 -11.49
CA GLN A 160 6.64 37.33 -12.33
C GLN A 160 7.10 37.02 -13.74
N VAL A 161 6.71 35.85 -14.28
CA VAL A 161 6.90 35.56 -15.69
C VAL A 161 5.56 35.74 -16.38
N THR A 162 5.46 36.87 -17.08
CA THR A 162 4.44 37.19 -18.07
C THR A 162 4.36 36.06 -19.10
N THR A 163 3.18 35.46 -19.21
CA THR A 163 2.87 34.41 -20.17
C THR A 163 3.01 34.96 -21.59
N THR A 164 4.09 34.61 -22.29
CA THR A 164 4.19 34.87 -23.73
C THR A 164 4.15 33.55 -24.47
N THR A 165 3.00 33.31 -25.09
CA THR A 165 2.76 32.20 -26.01
C THR A 165 3.62 32.37 -27.25
N THR A 166 4.56 31.44 -27.50
CA THR A 166 5.22 31.34 -28.81
C THR A 166 5.23 29.89 -29.29
N ARG A 167 4.79 29.74 -30.54
CA ARG A 167 4.54 28.50 -31.29
C ARG A 167 5.80 28.07 -32.07
N ARG A 168 6.05 26.75 -32.14
CA ARG A 168 6.99 26.00 -33.03
C ARG A 168 8.48 26.34 -32.81
N THR A 169 9.42 25.39 -32.80
CA THR A 169 9.69 24.32 -33.78
C THR A 169 10.59 23.26 -33.13
N THR A 170 10.29 21.97 -33.28
CA THR A 170 11.14 20.87 -32.82
C THR A 170 12.29 20.68 -33.80
N THR A 171 13.51 20.98 -33.37
CA THR A 171 14.74 20.56 -34.06
C THR A 171 15.46 19.58 -33.14
N THR A 172 15.69 18.39 -33.66
CA THR A 172 16.36 17.26 -33.03
C THR A 172 17.84 17.58 -32.78
N THR A 173 18.30 17.39 -31.54
CA THR A 173 19.73 17.19 -31.26
C THR A 173 19.87 16.12 -30.19
N GLN A 174 20.44 14.97 -30.59
CA GLN A 174 20.93 13.94 -29.68
C GLN A 174 22.22 14.46 -29.01
N GLN A 175 22.35 14.30 -27.69
CA GLN A 175 23.51 13.62 -27.06
C GLN A 175 23.40 13.53 -25.52
N GLN A 176 23.39 12.27 -25.06
CA GLN A 176 23.96 11.64 -23.86
C GLN A 176 23.99 12.35 -22.49
N GLN A 177 23.41 11.68 -21.50
CA GLN A 177 23.54 11.95 -20.06
C GLN A 177 24.24 10.77 -19.34
N PRO A 178 25.10 11.03 -18.32
CA PRO A 178 25.93 10.01 -17.64
C PRO A 178 25.25 9.39 -16.40
N THR A 179 25.78 8.21 -16.04
CA THR A 179 25.51 7.25 -14.96
C THR A 179 25.74 7.77 -13.52
N GLY A 180 24.82 7.62 -12.55
CA GLY A 180 24.74 6.56 -11.48
C GLY A 180 25.11 7.13 -10.08
N SER A 181 24.62 6.76 -8.88
CA SER A 181 23.91 5.57 -8.30
C SER A 181 23.39 5.94 -6.87
N GLY A 182 22.27 5.38 -6.36
CA GLY A 182 22.37 4.23 -5.44
C GLY A 182 21.05 3.73 -4.84
N GLY A 183 20.59 2.58 -5.38
CA GLY A 183 19.58 1.66 -4.86
C GLY A 183 19.64 0.45 -5.79
N ASN A 184 20.04 -0.71 -5.27
CA ASN A 184 20.63 -1.80 -6.07
C ASN A 184 19.58 -2.56 -6.91
N SER A 185 18.98 -1.95 -7.92
CA SER A 185 18.29 -2.65 -9.00
C SER A 185 19.08 -2.45 -10.28
N ASN A 186 19.79 -3.48 -10.74
CA ASN A 186 20.40 -3.51 -12.07
C ASN A 186 19.37 -3.44 -13.21
N VAL A 187 18.07 -3.36 -12.89
CA VAL A 187 16.96 -3.39 -13.85
C VAL A 187 17.07 -2.20 -14.82
N PRO A 188 17.30 -2.46 -16.12
CA PRO A 188 17.44 -1.40 -17.11
C PRO A 188 16.10 -0.68 -17.34
N LEU A 189 16.18 0.63 -17.62
CA LEU A 189 15.02 1.40 -18.06
C LEU A 189 14.45 0.85 -19.37
N ASN A 190 15.29 0.30 -20.24
CA ASN A 190 14.89 -0.35 -21.48
C ASN A 190 15.41 -1.79 -21.45
N PRO A 191 14.61 -2.74 -20.92
CA PRO A 191 15.03 -4.14 -20.86
C PRO A 191 15.27 -4.71 -22.26
N PRO A 192 16.35 -5.50 -22.47
CA PRO A 192 16.65 -6.10 -23.76
C PRO A 192 15.46 -6.87 -24.31
N ASP A 193 15.28 -6.86 -25.63
CA ASP A 193 14.21 -7.64 -26.21
C ASP A 193 14.51 -9.15 -26.14
N PHE A 194 13.46 -9.98 -26.20
CA PHE A 194 13.56 -11.43 -26.28
C PHE A 194 12.44 -12.02 -27.15
N SER A 195 12.71 -13.22 -27.67
CA SER A 195 11.71 -14.09 -28.30
C SER A 195 11.24 -15.15 -27.32
N GLY A 196 9.98 -15.53 -27.38
CA GLY A 196 9.42 -16.53 -26.48
C GLY A 196 8.12 -17.10 -27.03
N GLN A 197 7.40 -17.81 -26.16
CA GLN A 197 6.07 -18.31 -26.49
C GLN A 197 5.06 -17.16 -26.51
N THR A 198 4.00 -17.30 -27.29
CA THR A 198 2.89 -16.33 -27.25
C THR A 198 1.91 -16.70 -26.15
N GLY A 199 1.33 -15.68 -25.53
CA GLY A 199 0.33 -15.85 -24.49
C GLY A 199 -0.71 -14.74 -24.50
N LYS A 200 -1.80 -15.00 -23.77
CA LYS A 200 -2.88 -14.04 -23.53
C LYS A 200 -2.87 -13.61 -22.08
N THR A 201 -3.43 -12.45 -21.80
CA THR A 201 -3.60 -11.98 -20.44
C THR A 201 -5.04 -11.63 -20.13
N THR A 202 -5.41 -11.78 -18.87
CA THR A 202 -6.58 -11.17 -18.26
C THR A 202 -6.15 -10.47 -16.98
N ARG A 203 -7.12 -10.04 -16.18
CA ARG A 203 -6.92 -9.38 -14.90
C ARG A 203 -7.93 -9.90 -13.87
N TYR A 204 -7.49 -10.10 -12.64
CA TYR A 204 -8.36 -10.50 -11.55
C TYR A 204 -7.85 -10.06 -10.18
N TRP A 205 -8.74 -10.07 -9.21
CA TRP A 205 -8.45 -10.10 -7.78
C TRP A 205 -9.69 -10.59 -7.05
N ASP A 206 -9.70 -11.86 -6.65
CA ASP A 206 -10.84 -12.54 -6.02
C ASP A 206 -10.68 -12.72 -4.50
N CYS A 207 -9.54 -12.29 -3.96
CA CYS A 207 -9.11 -12.45 -2.57
C CYS A 207 -8.95 -13.91 -2.10
N CYS A 208 -9.13 -14.89 -3.00
CA CYS A 208 -9.08 -16.29 -2.65
C CYS A 208 -7.68 -16.70 -2.18
N LEU A 209 -7.65 -17.82 -1.45
CA LEU A 209 -6.40 -18.50 -1.18
C LEU A 209 -5.84 -19.02 -2.52
N ALA A 210 -4.61 -18.64 -2.83
CA ALA A 210 -3.99 -19.03 -4.08
C ALA A 210 -3.74 -20.55 -4.15
N SER A 211 -3.85 -21.17 -5.33
CA SER A 211 -3.64 -22.62 -5.48
C SER A 211 -2.24 -23.05 -5.05
N CYS A 212 -1.22 -22.22 -5.24
CA CYS A 212 0.15 -22.50 -4.82
C CYS A 212 0.40 -22.18 -3.33
N SER A 213 -0.63 -21.89 -2.54
CA SER A 213 -0.54 -21.88 -1.08
C SER A 213 -0.75 -23.29 -0.47
N TRP A 214 -1.25 -24.24 -1.26
CA TRP A 214 -1.41 -25.63 -0.84
C TRP A 214 -0.10 -26.39 -0.98
N GLN A 215 0.35 -27.01 0.12
CA GLN A 215 1.61 -27.75 0.18
C GLN A 215 1.70 -28.84 -0.90
N GLU A 216 0.59 -29.52 -1.17
CA GLU A 216 0.51 -30.60 -2.16
C GLU A 216 0.87 -30.10 -3.56
N ASN A 217 0.37 -28.93 -3.95
CA ASN A 217 0.55 -28.36 -5.28
C ASN A 217 2.01 -27.93 -5.50
N CYS A 218 2.57 -27.19 -4.54
CA CYS A 218 3.98 -26.81 -4.58
C CYS A 218 4.91 -28.02 -4.58
N LYS A 219 4.61 -29.03 -3.76
CA LYS A 219 5.42 -30.27 -3.71
C LYS A 219 5.39 -31.03 -5.03
N ASN A 220 4.23 -31.14 -5.66
CA ASN A 220 4.08 -31.81 -6.96
C ASN A 220 4.86 -31.09 -8.06
N ASP A 221 4.94 -29.77 -8.00
CA ASP A 221 5.72 -28.96 -8.93
C ASP A 221 7.21 -28.82 -8.55
N GLY A 222 7.61 -29.37 -7.41
CA GLY A 222 8.99 -29.35 -6.91
C GLY A 222 9.42 -28.01 -6.34
N ALA A 223 8.49 -27.14 -5.95
CA ALA A 223 8.81 -25.87 -5.30
C ALA A 223 9.22 -26.05 -3.82
N GLN A 224 10.09 -25.17 -3.35
CA GLN A 224 10.49 -24.99 -1.97
C GLN A 224 9.60 -23.93 -1.33
N GLY A 225 8.95 -24.30 -0.22
CA GLY A 225 7.95 -23.46 0.42
C GLY A 225 6.60 -23.51 -0.30
N VAL A 226 5.69 -22.63 0.11
CA VAL A 226 4.39 -22.41 -0.51
C VAL A 226 4.19 -20.91 -0.65
N VAL A 227 3.32 -20.48 -1.56
CA VAL A 227 2.90 -19.08 -1.60
C VAL A 227 2.23 -18.74 -0.28
N ARG A 228 2.78 -17.74 0.40
CA ARG A 228 2.29 -17.24 1.68
C ARG A 228 0.84 -16.85 1.55
N SER A 229 0.05 -17.30 2.52
CA SER A 229 -1.35 -16.93 2.66
C SER A 229 -1.52 -16.12 3.94
N CYS A 230 -2.60 -15.36 4.02
CA CYS A 230 -2.83 -14.45 5.13
C CYS A 230 -4.18 -14.72 5.81
N ASN A 231 -4.28 -14.31 7.07
CA ASN A 231 -5.55 -14.22 7.77
C ASN A 231 -6.47 -13.18 7.12
N VAL A 232 -7.67 -13.01 7.67
CA VAL A 232 -8.69 -12.07 7.15
C VAL A 232 -8.19 -10.63 7.00
N ASP A 233 -7.23 -10.20 7.81
CA ASP A 233 -6.60 -8.88 7.71
C ASP A 233 -5.77 -8.70 6.41
N GLY A 234 -5.43 -9.79 5.72
CA GLY A 234 -4.58 -9.81 4.53
C GLY A 234 -3.11 -9.48 4.80
N ILE A 235 -2.69 -9.41 6.06
CA ILE A 235 -1.34 -8.99 6.49
C ILE A 235 -0.69 -10.10 7.31
N THR A 236 -1.39 -10.62 8.33
CA THR A 236 -0.84 -11.62 9.24
C THR A 236 -0.69 -12.96 8.49
N PRO A 237 0.55 -13.48 8.33
CA PRO A 237 0.76 -14.74 7.65
C PRO A 237 0.04 -15.89 8.37
N PHE A 238 -0.66 -16.72 7.62
CA PHE A 238 -1.22 -17.96 8.13
C PHE A 238 -0.12 -19.03 8.14
N THR A 239 0.29 -19.47 9.32
CA THR A 239 1.45 -20.37 9.50
C THR A 239 1.09 -21.82 9.79
N ASP A 240 -0.17 -22.11 10.15
CA ASP A 240 -0.63 -23.48 10.44
C ASP A 240 -1.00 -24.25 9.17
N LEU A 241 -0.02 -24.38 8.27
CA LEU A 241 -0.20 -25.00 6.95
C LEU A 241 -0.71 -26.45 7.02
N SER A 242 -0.41 -27.17 8.11
CA SER A 242 -0.89 -28.54 8.30
C SER A 242 -2.40 -28.64 8.54
N ASN A 243 -3.03 -27.57 9.01
CA ASN A 243 -4.46 -27.46 9.21
C ASN A 243 -5.17 -26.61 8.14
N LEU A 244 -4.46 -26.16 7.10
CA LEU A 244 -5.04 -25.32 6.04
C LEU A 244 -6.25 -25.97 5.36
N TRP A 245 -6.29 -27.29 5.25
CA TRP A 245 -7.43 -28.04 4.71
C TRP A 245 -8.70 -27.98 5.59
N ARG A 246 -8.53 -27.75 6.90
CA ARG A 246 -9.65 -27.54 7.85
C ARG A 246 -10.10 -26.09 7.85
N VAL A 247 -9.16 -25.14 7.90
CA VAL A 247 -9.44 -23.71 7.96
C VAL A 247 -9.98 -23.20 6.63
N LYS A 248 -9.50 -23.75 5.51
CA LYS A 248 -9.93 -23.52 4.12
C LYS A 248 -9.73 -22.09 3.63
N SER A 249 -9.85 -21.93 2.32
CA SER A 249 -9.94 -20.61 1.69
C SER A 249 -11.22 -19.88 2.11
N GLY A 250 -11.16 -18.55 2.24
CA GLY A 250 -12.35 -17.70 2.33
C GLY A 250 -13.37 -17.96 1.20
N CYS A 251 -12.90 -18.28 0.00
CA CYS A 251 -13.75 -18.64 -1.14
C CYS A 251 -14.47 -19.99 -1.01
N ASN A 252 -14.14 -20.76 0.03
CA ASN A 252 -14.79 -22.03 0.38
C ASN A 252 -15.33 -22.02 1.82
N GLY A 253 -15.71 -20.84 2.33
CA GLY A 253 -16.27 -20.66 3.67
C GLY A 253 -15.25 -20.75 4.81
N GLY A 254 -13.97 -20.61 4.47
CA GLY A 254 -12.85 -20.56 5.42
C GLY A 254 -12.45 -19.15 5.82
N SER A 255 -11.25 -19.00 6.37
CA SER A 255 -10.73 -17.73 6.88
C SER A 255 -9.31 -17.40 6.43
N VAL A 256 -8.82 -18.07 5.38
CA VAL A 256 -7.49 -17.83 4.79
C VAL A 256 -7.62 -17.23 3.39
N TYR A 257 -6.85 -16.18 3.13
CA TYR A 257 -6.96 -15.30 1.97
C TYR A 257 -5.60 -15.04 1.32
N MET A 258 -5.62 -14.41 0.15
CA MET A 258 -4.44 -13.82 -0.46
C MET A 258 -3.85 -12.72 0.44
N CYS A 259 -2.52 -12.60 0.46
CA CYS A 259 -1.85 -11.51 1.16
C CYS A 259 -1.91 -10.21 0.36
N ASN A 260 -2.08 -9.09 1.05
CA ASN A 260 -2.18 -7.77 0.44
C ASN A 260 -0.91 -7.38 -0.31
N ASP A 261 0.27 -7.82 0.12
CA ASP A 261 1.54 -7.52 -0.55
C ASP A 261 1.78 -8.33 -1.85
N GLN A 262 0.88 -9.26 -2.20
CA GLN A 262 0.90 -9.95 -3.49
C GLN A 262 0.21 -9.13 -4.61
N GLN A 263 0.45 -7.82 -4.60
CA GLN A 263 -0.02 -6.86 -5.60
C GLN A 263 1.08 -6.56 -6.63
N PRO A 264 0.73 -6.02 -7.82
CA PRO A 264 1.71 -5.61 -8.82
C PRO A 264 2.29 -4.23 -8.50
N TRP A 265 3.53 -3.96 -8.93
CA TRP A 265 4.16 -2.65 -8.80
C TRP A 265 5.12 -2.35 -9.95
N ALA A 266 5.37 -1.06 -10.18
CA ALA A 266 6.34 -0.59 -11.18
C ALA A 266 7.74 -0.54 -10.56
N ILE A 267 8.74 -1.07 -11.27
CA ILE A 267 10.16 -0.86 -10.94
C ILE A 267 10.65 0.43 -11.59
N ASN A 268 10.25 0.64 -12.85
CA ASN A 268 10.46 1.86 -13.62
C ASN A 268 9.36 1.97 -14.68
N ASP A 269 9.46 2.94 -15.58
CA ASP A 269 8.43 3.17 -16.60
C ASP A 269 8.19 1.97 -17.52
N ASN A 270 9.16 1.08 -17.75
CA ASN A 270 9.05 -0.02 -18.71
C ASN A 270 9.14 -1.42 -18.09
N VAL A 271 9.45 -1.51 -16.79
CA VAL A 271 9.52 -2.78 -16.06
C VAL A 271 8.61 -2.74 -14.83
N ALA A 272 7.77 -3.75 -14.68
CA ALA A 272 6.96 -4.00 -13.49
C ALA A 272 7.17 -5.43 -12.98
N TYR A 273 6.93 -5.63 -11.69
CA TYR A 273 6.85 -6.96 -11.06
C TYR A 273 5.41 -7.21 -10.58
N GLY A 274 5.05 -8.48 -10.42
CA GLY A 274 3.77 -8.86 -9.83
C GLY A 274 3.51 -10.36 -9.86
N PHE A 275 2.23 -10.72 -9.80
CA PHE A 275 1.81 -12.10 -9.60
C PHE A 275 0.68 -12.47 -10.57
N VAL A 276 0.57 -13.75 -10.91
CA VAL A 276 -0.40 -14.24 -11.89
C VAL A 276 -1.04 -15.56 -11.45
N ALA A 277 -2.26 -15.81 -11.93
CA ALA A 277 -2.74 -17.17 -12.10
C ALA A 277 -2.35 -17.69 -13.49
N SER A 278 -1.85 -18.92 -13.58
CA SER A 278 -1.44 -19.55 -14.83
C SER A 278 -1.43 -21.08 -14.72
N HIS A 279 -1.38 -21.76 -15.86
CA HIS A 279 -1.10 -23.21 -15.95
C HIS A 279 0.40 -23.54 -15.92
N GLU A 280 1.25 -22.52 -15.76
CA GLU A 280 2.66 -22.71 -15.42
C GLU A 280 2.80 -23.36 -14.04
N LYS A 281 3.92 -24.06 -13.80
CA LYS A 281 4.18 -24.68 -12.50
C LYS A 281 4.19 -23.65 -11.38
N CYS A 282 3.69 -24.06 -10.21
CA CYS A 282 3.65 -23.23 -9.03
C CYS A 282 5.01 -22.58 -8.72
N CYS A 283 4.93 -21.29 -8.36
CA CYS A 283 6.03 -20.44 -7.93
C CYS A 283 7.05 -20.10 -9.01
N THR A 284 6.91 -20.62 -10.24
CA THR A 284 7.78 -20.25 -11.36
C THR A 284 7.57 -18.80 -11.78
N CYS A 285 8.63 -18.19 -12.30
CA CYS A 285 8.59 -16.81 -12.80
C CYS A 285 8.71 -16.74 -14.31
N GLN A 286 7.87 -15.92 -14.91
CA GLN A 286 7.85 -15.66 -16.35
C GLN A 286 8.15 -14.18 -16.57
N ARG A 287 8.97 -13.91 -17.58
CA ARG A 287 9.17 -12.57 -18.10
C ARG A 287 8.21 -12.39 -19.27
N LEU A 288 7.27 -11.48 -19.11
CA LEU A 288 6.27 -11.11 -20.11
C LEU A 288 6.73 -9.85 -20.84
N LYS A 289 6.62 -9.82 -22.17
CA LYS A 289 6.68 -8.60 -22.97
C LYS A 289 5.33 -8.40 -23.63
N PHE A 290 4.69 -7.27 -23.36
CA PHE A 290 3.40 -6.95 -23.97
C PHE A 290 3.56 -6.65 -25.47
N THR A 291 2.70 -7.23 -26.29
CA THR A 291 2.74 -7.11 -27.76
C THR A 291 1.55 -6.36 -28.34
N SER A 292 0.55 -6.01 -27.51
CA SER A 292 -0.59 -5.20 -27.90
C SER A 292 -1.02 -4.23 -26.79
N GLY A 293 -1.95 -3.33 -27.12
CA GLY A 293 -2.48 -2.34 -26.18
C GLY A 293 -1.54 -1.16 -25.90
N PRO A 294 -1.94 -0.25 -25.00
CA PRO A 294 -1.20 0.99 -24.71
C PRO A 294 0.15 0.79 -24.02
N ILE A 295 0.45 -0.44 -23.62
CA ILE A 295 1.71 -0.82 -22.95
C ILE A 295 2.58 -1.75 -23.78
N ALA A 296 2.29 -1.91 -25.08
CA ALA A 296 3.11 -2.71 -25.98
C ALA A 296 4.60 -2.30 -25.88
N GLY A 297 5.48 -3.29 -25.76
CA GLY A 297 6.92 -3.11 -25.55
C GLY A 297 7.36 -3.09 -24.08
N LYS A 298 6.47 -2.75 -23.13
CA LYS A 298 6.78 -2.88 -21.69
C LYS A 298 6.94 -4.34 -21.31
N GLN A 299 7.69 -4.58 -20.24
CA GLN A 299 7.94 -5.92 -19.72
C GLN A 299 7.51 -6.04 -18.28
N MET A 300 7.00 -7.21 -17.91
CA MET A 300 6.57 -7.53 -16.55
C MET A 300 7.15 -8.88 -16.14
N ILE A 301 7.76 -8.96 -14.96
CA ILE A 301 8.21 -10.24 -14.41
C ILE A 301 7.17 -10.67 -13.40
N VAL A 302 6.60 -11.84 -13.61
CA VAL A 302 5.49 -12.34 -12.81
C VAL A 302 5.86 -13.65 -12.16
N GLN A 303 5.42 -13.86 -10.92
CA GLN A 303 5.44 -15.17 -10.29
C GLN A 303 4.07 -15.83 -10.37
N THR A 304 4.03 -17.11 -10.77
CA THR A 304 2.81 -17.92 -10.79
C THR A 304 2.45 -18.34 -9.37
N THR A 305 1.37 -17.78 -8.82
CA THR A 305 0.91 -18.10 -7.46
C THR A 305 -0.40 -18.87 -7.44
N ASN A 306 -1.13 -18.89 -8.54
CA ASN A 306 -2.43 -19.54 -8.64
C ASN A 306 -2.59 -20.25 -9.99
N THR A 307 -3.62 -21.08 -10.11
CA THR A 307 -4.02 -21.74 -11.35
C THR A 307 -5.52 -21.57 -11.53
N GLY A 308 -5.95 -21.07 -12.69
CA GLY A 308 -7.35 -20.90 -13.03
C GLY A 308 -7.86 -22.04 -13.92
N GLY A 309 -9.00 -22.64 -13.58
CA GLY A 309 -9.60 -23.73 -14.35
C GLY A 309 -10.21 -23.30 -15.69
N ASP A 310 -10.44 -22.00 -15.87
CA ASP A 310 -10.98 -21.35 -17.07
C ASP A 310 -9.90 -20.78 -18.00
N LEU A 311 -8.63 -20.86 -17.59
CA LEU A 311 -7.52 -20.37 -18.38
C LEU A 311 -7.24 -21.31 -19.57
N SER A 312 -7.09 -20.73 -20.75
CA SER A 312 -6.60 -21.49 -21.92
C SER A 312 -5.10 -21.74 -21.82
N SER A 313 -4.53 -22.54 -22.73
CA SER A 313 -3.06 -22.70 -22.81
C SER A 313 -2.37 -21.33 -22.95
N ASN A 314 -1.23 -21.14 -22.26
CA ASN A 314 -0.42 -19.93 -22.25
C ASN A 314 -1.21 -18.65 -21.89
N HIS A 315 -2.00 -18.72 -20.81
CA HIS A 315 -2.81 -17.61 -20.33
C HIS A 315 -2.36 -17.19 -18.92
N PHE A 316 -2.08 -15.90 -18.76
CA PHE A 316 -1.68 -15.27 -17.52
C PHE A 316 -2.79 -14.34 -17.01
N ASP A 317 -3.47 -14.72 -15.95
CA ASP A 317 -4.42 -13.83 -15.28
C ASP A 317 -3.67 -12.95 -14.27
N ILE A 318 -3.51 -11.67 -14.58
CA ILE A 318 -2.65 -10.78 -13.80
C ILE A 318 -3.38 -10.30 -12.56
N GLN A 319 -2.77 -10.52 -11.39
CA GLN A 319 -3.33 -10.06 -10.13
C GLN A 319 -3.25 -8.55 -10.06
N MET A 320 -4.40 -7.89 -9.99
CA MET A 320 -4.52 -6.46 -9.77
C MET A 320 -5.84 -6.16 -9.07
N PRO A 321 -5.82 -5.55 -7.87
CA PRO A 321 -7.05 -5.20 -7.17
C PRO A 321 -8.00 -4.35 -8.03
N GLY A 322 -9.28 -4.71 -7.97
CA GLY A 322 -10.29 -4.12 -8.84
C GLY A 322 -10.23 -4.62 -10.28
N GLY A 323 -9.49 -5.70 -10.58
CA GLY A 323 -9.49 -6.41 -11.87
C GLY A 323 -10.74 -7.26 -12.11
N GLY A 324 -11.57 -7.46 -11.08
CA GLY A 324 -12.76 -8.32 -11.10
C GLY A 324 -12.50 -9.62 -10.36
N PHE A 325 -13.58 -10.15 -9.77
CA PHE A 325 -13.56 -11.39 -8.99
C PHE A 325 -13.48 -12.63 -9.86
N GLY A 326 -14.06 -12.56 -11.06
CA GLY A 326 -14.24 -13.74 -11.89
C GLY A 326 -15.24 -14.72 -11.27
N ILE A 327 -14.87 -15.99 -11.18
CA ILE A 327 -15.76 -17.07 -10.74
C ILE A 327 -16.04 -16.98 -9.24
N PHE A 328 -15.06 -16.64 -8.42
CA PHE A 328 -15.15 -16.67 -6.96
C PHE A 328 -15.11 -15.26 -6.37
N ASP A 329 -15.85 -15.03 -5.29
CA ASP A 329 -15.79 -13.78 -4.51
C ASP A 329 -15.44 -14.11 -3.06
N GLY A 330 -14.14 -14.06 -2.75
CA GLY A 330 -13.64 -14.08 -1.37
C GLY A 330 -13.50 -12.69 -0.79
N CYS A 331 -13.56 -11.64 -1.61
CA CYS A 331 -13.34 -10.27 -1.16
C CYS A 331 -14.48 -9.78 -0.27
N THR A 332 -15.72 -10.17 -0.57
CA THR A 332 -16.88 -9.86 0.28
C THR A 332 -16.74 -10.50 1.66
N SER A 333 -16.22 -11.72 1.78
CA SER A 333 -16.01 -12.36 3.09
C SER A 333 -14.77 -11.83 3.82
N GLN A 334 -13.75 -11.37 3.08
CA GLN A 334 -12.54 -10.80 3.68
C GLN A 334 -12.76 -9.39 4.23
N PHE A 335 -13.32 -8.50 3.41
CA PHE A 335 -13.38 -7.06 3.68
C PHE A 335 -14.80 -6.56 3.98
N GLY A 336 -15.81 -7.43 3.87
CA GLY A 336 -17.21 -7.05 3.95
C GLY A 336 -17.78 -6.52 2.62
N GLY A 337 -19.11 -6.37 2.56
CA GLY A 337 -19.83 -5.98 1.33
C GLY A 337 -19.97 -4.47 1.09
N SER A 338 -19.27 -3.61 1.84
CA SER A 338 -19.39 -2.15 1.72
C SER A 338 -18.52 -1.55 0.60
N TYR A 339 -17.50 -2.27 0.16
CA TYR A 339 -16.57 -1.80 -0.88
C TYR A 339 -17.14 -2.02 -2.28
N GLN A 340 -16.78 -1.15 -3.23
CA GLN A 340 -17.28 -1.18 -4.60
C GLN A 340 -16.19 -1.68 -5.56
N TRP A 341 -16.25 -2.97 -5.87
CA TRP A 341 -15.23 -3.67 -6.67
C TRP A 341 -15.42 -3.58 -8.19
N GLY A 342 -16.53 -2.98 -8.63
CA GLY A 342 -16.90 -2.86 -10.04
C GLY A 342 -17.57 -4.13 -10.59
N GLU A 343 -17.41 -4.35 -11.89
CA GLU A 343 -18.01 -5.50 -12.57
C GLU A 343 -17.37 -6.82 -12.15
N ARG A 344 -18.17 -7.89 -12.12
CA ARG A 344 -17.67 -9.23 -11.73
C ARG A 344 -16.45 -9.67 -12.55
N TYR A 345 -16.47 -9.38 -13.85
CA TYR A 345 -15.37 -9.62 -14.77
C TYR A 345 -14.87 -8.27 -15.29
N GLY A 346 -13.57 -7.98 -15.14
CA GLY A 346 -12.96 -6.72 -15.54
C GLY A 346 -12.97 -5.62 -14.46
N GLY A 347 -13.79 -5.77 -13.42
CA GLY A 347 -13.77 -4.96 -12.21
C GLY A 347 -14.11 -3.49 -12.44
N ILE A 348 -13.40 -2.59 -11.77
CA ILE A 348 -13.63 -1.15 -11.90
C ILE A 348 -13.19 -0.63 -13.28
N SER A 349 -13.78 0.49 -13.72
CA SER A 349 -13.57 1.05 -15.05
C SER A 349 -12.78 2.36 -15.07
N SER A 350 -12.50 2.95 -13.91
CA SER A 350 -11.76 4.22 -13.79
C SER A 350 -10.89 4.28 -12.54
N ALA A 351 -9.79 5.04 -12.62
CA ALA A 351 -8.82 5.17 -11.52
C ALA A 351 -9.43 5.77 -10.24
N SER A 352 -10.42 6.66 -10.36
CA SER A 352 -11.09 7.25 -9.20
C SER A 352 -11.86 6.23 -8.36
N GLN A 353 -12.27 5.10 -8.95
CA GLN A 353 -12.94 4.02 -8.21
C GLN A 353 -11.97 3.24 -7.30
N CYS A 354 -10.65 3.38 -7.45
CA CYS A 354 -9.70 2.83 -6.48
C CYS A 354 -9.94 3.39 -5.07
N ALA A 355 -10.49 4.60 -4.95
CA ALA A 355 -10.87 5.17 -3.65
C ALA A 355 -11.91 4.33 -2.90
N ASN A 356 -12.72 3.54 -3.62
CA ASN A 356 -13.80 2.70 -3.10
C ASN A 356 -13.37 1.26 -2.80
N LEU A 357 -12.07 0.95 -2.97
CA LEU A 357 -11.47 -0.33 -2.56
C LEU A 357 -10.84 -0.20 -1.17
N PRO A 358 -10.59 -1.34 -0.49
CA PRO A 358 -9.89 -1.33 0.80
C PRO A 358 -8.54 -0.60 0.71
N PRO A 359 -8.17 0.23 1.71
CA PRO A 359 -6.96 1.07 1.64
C PRO A 359 -5.68 0.31 1.27
N GLN A 360 -5.48 -0.88 1.84
CA GLN A 360 -4.34 -1.76 1.59
C GLN A 360 -4.23 -2.24 0.13
N LEU A 361 -5.29 -2.14 -0.67
CA LEU A 361 -5.32 -2.59 -2.07
C LEU A 361 -5.29 -1.44 -3.09
N LYS A 362 -5.25 -0.19 -2.62
CA LYS A 362 -5.29 0.99 -3.49
C LYS A 362 -4.06 1.09 -4.38
N ALA A 363 -2.88 0.75 -3.88
CA ALA A 363 -1.65 0.84 -4.65
C ALA A 363 -1.65 -0.05 -5.90
N GLY A 364 -2.02 -1.33 -5.76
CA GLY A 364 -2.14 -2.25 -6.90
C GLY A 364 -3.31 -1.89 -7.83
N CYS A 365 -4.39 -1.33 -7.28
CA CYS A 365 -5.48 -0.77 -8.07
C CYS A 365 -5.02 0.40 -8.95
N GLU A 366 -4.30 1.36 -8.38
CA GLU A 366 -3.79 2.52 -9.09
C GLU A 366 -2.72 2.13 -10.12
N TRP A 367 -1.88 1.13 -9.82
CA TRP A 367 -0.93 0.56 -10.77
C TRP A 367 -1.59 0.17 -12.10
N ARG A 368 -2.80 -0.41 -12.05
CA ARG A 368 -3.58 -0.77 -13.24
C ARG A 368 -3.81 0.42 -14.17
N PHE A 369 -4.12 1.59 -13.63
CA PHE A 369 -4.41 2.79 -14.43
C PHE A 369 -3.15 3.58 -14.76
N ASN A 370 -2.13 3.53 -13.89
CA ASN A 370 -0.92 4.32 -14.01
C ASN A 370 0.13 3.66 -14.90
N TRP A 371 0.71 2.54 -14.48
CA TRP A 371 1.78 1.87 -15.23
C TRP A 371 1.21 1.01 -16.35
N PHE A 372 0.16 0.24 -16.04
CA PHE A 372 -0.50 -0.69 -16.95
C PHE A 372 -1.46 0.01 -17.93
N LYS A 373 -1.67 1.33 -17.78
CA LYS A 373 -2.48 2.20 -18.66
C LYS A 373 -3.88 1.66 -18.95
N ASN A 374 -4.47 0.94 -18.00
CA ASN A 374 -5.74 0.24 -18.12
C ASN A 374 -5.84 -0.60 -19.40
N ALA A 375 -4.74 -1.24 -19.79
CA ALA A 375 -4.71 -2.10 -20.98
C ALA A 375 -5.73 -3.24 -20.83
N ASP A 376 -6.57 -3.41 -21.85
CA ASP A 376 -7.57 -4.47 -21.84
C ASP A 376 -7.01 -5.74 -22.47
N ASN A 377 -6.66 -6.71 -21.62
CA ASN A 377 -6.21 -8.05 -22.01
C ASN A 377 -5.09 -8.04 -23.07
N PRO A 378 -3.98 -7.29 -22.85
CA PRO A 378 -2.90 -7.21 -23.83
C PRO A 378 -2.28 -8.58 -24.08
N ALA A 379 -1.97 -8.86 -25.35
CA ALA A 379 -1.23 -10.07 -25.72
C ALA A 379 0.23 -9.95 -25.24
N VAL A 380 0.88 -11.09 -25.03
CA VAL A 380 2.27 -11.15 -24.58
C VAL A 380 3.08 -12.13 -25.40
N VAL A 381 4.39 -11.93 -25.40
CA VAL A 381 5.35 -13.03 -25.53
C VAL A 381 6.04 -13.25 -24.19
N PHE A 382 6.35 -14.49 -23.84
CA PHE A 382 6.92 -14.82 -22.54
C PHE A 382 8.01 -15.90 -22.60
N GLU A 383 8.89 -15.84 -21.60
CA GLU A 383 9.92 -16.84 -21.34
C GLU A 383 10.01 -17.14 -19.83
N ARG A 384 10.32 -18.39 -19.47
CA ARG A 384 10.65 -18.77 -18.08
C ARG A 384 12.00 -18.15 -17.72
N VAL A 385 12.05 -17.48 -16.57
CA VAL A 385 13.26 -16.84 -16.03
C VAL A 385 13.47 -17.22 -14.57
N GLN A 386 14.69 -17.09 -14.07
CA GLN A 386 14.96 -17.17 -12.64
C GLN A 386 14.14 -16.13 -11.89
N CYS A 387 13.54 -16.53 -10.76
CA CYS A 387 12.71 -15.62 -9.98
C CYS A 387 13.55 -14.53 -9.30
N PRO A 388 13.20 -13.24 -9.48
CA PRO A 388 13.72 -12.16 -8.65
C PRO A 388 13.41 -12.42 -7.16
N LYS A 389 14.36 -12.05 -6.29
CA LYS A 389 14.16 -12.19 -4.83
C LYS A 389 13.01 -11.34 -4.33
N GLU A 390 12.79 -10.20 -4.97
CA GLU A 390 11.69 -9.28 -4.65
C GLU A 390 10.32 -9.94 -4.78
N LEU A 391 10.16 -10.95 -5.64
CA LEU A 391 8.92 -11.74 -5.74
C LEU A 391 8.90 -12.90 -4.75
N THR A 392 10.01 -13.63 -4.62
CA THR A 392 10.06 -14.85 -3.79
C THR A 392 10.15 -14.55 -2.30
N GLU A 393 10.65 -13.38 -1.89
CA GLU A 393 10.64 -12.92 -0.50
C GLU A 393 9.23 -12.49 -0.08
N ILE A 394 8.41 -11.98 -0.99
CA ILE A 394 6.99 -11.69 -0.73
C ILE A 394 6.22 -13.00 -0.55
N THR A 395 6.36 -13.94 -1.48
CA THR A 395 5.56 -15.18 -1.46
C THR A 395 6.14 -16.25 -0.55
N GLY A 396 7.43 -16.24 -0.25
CA GLY A 396 8.10 -17.33 0.45
C GLY A 396 8.19 -18.62 -0.36
N CYS A 397 7.93 -18.58 -1.68
CA CYS A 397 7.95 -19.75 -2.55
C CYS A 397 8.99 -19.63 -3.66
N VAL A 398 9.82 -20.65 -3.82
CA VAL A 398 10.89 -20.70 -4.83
C VAL A 398 10.82 -22.02 -5.59
N PRO A 399 10.84 -22.05 -6.93
CA PRO A 399 10.90 -23.30 -7.69
C PRO A 399 12.16 -24.11 -7.37
N GLY A 400 12.06 -25.43 -7.27
CA GLY A 400 13.24 -26.27 -7.01
C GLY A 400 14.29 -26.24 -8.11
N ASP A 401 13.89 -25.87 -9.34
CA ASP A 401 14.77 -25.71 -10.50
C ASP A 401 15.20 -24.26 -10.76
N ASP A 402 14.89 -23.32 -9.86
CA ASP A 402 15.01 -21.89 -10.15
C ASP A 402 16.45 -21.45 -10.47
N ALA A 403 17.45 -22.06 -9.82
CA ALA A 403 18.86 -21.79 -10.08
C ALA A 403 19.33 -22.21 -11.49
N SER A 404 18.59 -23.13 -12.13
CA SER A 404 18.84 -23.60 -13.50
C SER A 404 18.06 -22.81 -14.54
N ALA A 405 17.10 -21.96 -14.13
CA ALA A 405 16.34 -21.12 -15.02
C ALA A 405 17.20 -19.99 -15.60
N LYS A 406 16.79 -19.48 -16.77
CA LYS A 406 17.49 -18.39 -17.45
C LYS A 406 17.49 -17.14 -16.56
N LYS A 407 18.66 -16.60 -16.25
CA LYS A 407 18.76 -15.34 -15.51
C LYS A 407 18.19 -14.19 -16.32
N LEU A 408 17.60 -13.21 -15.62
CA LEU A 408 17.34 -11.92 -16.23
C LEU A 408 18.66 -11.31 -16.72
N PRO A 409 18.67 -10.56 -17.83
CA PRO A 409 19.90 -10.00 -18.40
C PRO A 409 20.43 -8.78 -17.62
N TRP A 410 20.10 -8.68 -16.32
CA TRP A 410 20.49 -7.60 -15.40
C TRP A 410 20.72 -8.10 -13.98
#